data_AF-A0A3R7U2S9-F1
#
_entry.id   AF-A0A3R7U2S9-F1
#
_cell.length_a   1.000
_cell.length_b   1.000
_cell.length_c   1.000
_cell.angle_alpha   90.00
_cell.angle_beta   90.00
_cell.angle_gamma   90.00
#
_symmetry.space_group_name_H-M   'P 1'
#
loop_
_entity.id
_entity.type
_entity.pdbx_description
1 polymer ?
#
loop_
_entity_poly.entity_id
_entity_poly.type
_entity_poly.pdbx_seq_one_letter_code
_entity_poly.pdbx_strand_id
1 'polypeptide(L)'
;MNHVSRRFLALLLLSVLLLPLISAQEQSNEWEENNAFVWEYQFESGFISTSPLFTGEEILVRTSGNSGPAVTAFDLAGEILWQRVNNHSTNNDMSPLLHVSAGQGECGSWPEMVLVGWTDGRIEALLPSNGELFWSAQSEVAGWGVTGEFALDDEFVIVPTRKGVGQYCLADGEQQWWSQTGLAWRNGVEVVETGYFLGDESGTLWHVDREGETISYPLGLGKIRHAPLFSDAGLLVHAQAPSSSTVVVVDVSDGSVSQQFPAGSSPAKPSLRGSFLVTGDSSSVQIFSCTTLCESVAEVPFHTNGELRWLDDELILAPSNTPDSNWGMFTFDGLDNLTLTSLDVGIYGYGTAAPLQFVDDEKVFTVFGNDQALLRVFSRAADEEAQPQPQPAADFDWGVQGLIFIMFLLIGSSTILFLNGKIEWFFRTSSLFFLLLFLLILPDLSSQWSKAFDEQFPADAVNEQWNDQWPEAWMDTQIVIIEIDGEEQVIGGLTGHETVYSLTQDACEQLGFELGVELTEIGYYIESINGIEANGWEYFTDGSKGVVSVDSASIQSSAIVRWTPV
;
A
#
# COMPACT_ATOMS: atom_id res chain seq x y z
N MET A 1 4.38 28.67 53.16
CA MET A 1 4.63 27.27 52.72
C MET A 1 5.74 26.68 53.57
N ASN A 2 5.51 25.56 54.26
CA ASN A 2 6.51 24.96 55.16
C ASN A 2 7.68 24.35 54.37
N HIS A 3 8.87 24.28 55.00
CA HIS A 3 10.13 23.84 54.38
C HIS A 3 10.04 22.46 53.70
N VAL A 4 9.19 21.58 54.20
CA VAL A 4 8.94 20.23 53.65
C VAL A 4 8.21 20.29 52.31
N SER A 5 7.15 21.12 52.18
CA SER A 5 6.41 21.31 50.93
C SER A 5 7.26 21.96 49.83
N ARG A 6 8.21 22.84 50.21
CA ARG A 6 9.19 23.41 49.26
C ARG A 6 10.15 22.37 48.69
N ARG A 7 10.62 21.44 49.52
CA ARG A 7 11.52 20.37 49.06
C ARG A 7 10.80 19.37 48.17
N PHE A 8 9.55 19.05 48.48
CA PHE A 8 8.73 18.15 47.68
C PHE A 8 8.45 18.71 46.28
N LEU A 9 8.09 20.00 46.18
CA LEU A 9 7.86 20.64 44.88
C LEU A 9 9.16 20.83 44.06
N ALA A 10 10.28 21.09 44.74
CA ALA A 10 11.60 21.15 44.08
C ALA A 10 12.05 19.79 43.55
N LEU A 11 11.75 18.70 44.27
CA LEU A 11 11.97 17.33 43.78
C LEU A 11 11.09 17.02 42.56
N LEU A 12 9.85 17.53 42.53
CA LEU A 12 8.93 17.36 41.41
C LEU A 12 9.41 18.11 40.14
N LEU A 13 9.94 19.32 40.31
CA LEU A 13 10.60 20.07 39.23
C LEU A 13 11.91 19.40 38.78
N LEU A 14 12.69 18.84 39.71
CA LEU A 14 13.90 18.07 39.40
C LEU A 14 13.57 16.76 38.67
N SER A 15 12.44 16.11 38.97
CA SER A 15 12.01 14.93 38.22
C SER A 15 11.59 15.25 36.79
N VAL A 16 11.06 16.46 36.52
CA VAL A 16 10.79 16.92 35.16
C VAL A 16 12.09 17.16 34.38
N LEU A 17 13.16 17.61 35.05
CA LEU A 17 14.52 17.73 34.48
C LEU A 17 15.20 16.38 34.18
N LEU A 18 14.72 15.30 34.81
CA LEU A 18 15.25 13.94 34.66
C LEU A 18 14.39 13.07 33.74
N LEU A 19 13.28 13.59 33.20
CA LEU A 19 12.57 12.94 32.12
C LEU A 19 13.48 12.97 30.88
N PRO A 20 13.82 11.82 30.28
CA PRO A 20 14.49 11.83 28.99
C PRO A 20 13.57 12.55 28.01
N LEU A 21 14.07 13.63 27.40
CA LEU A 21 13.46 14.21 26.23
C LEU A 21 13.51 13.13 25.15
N ILE A 22 12.38 12.49 24.91
CA ILE A 22 12.17 11.74 23.68
C ILE A 22 12.23 12.81 22.59
N SER A 23 13.38 12.99 21.95
CA SER A 23 13.34 13.53 20.60
C SER A 23 12.51 12.52 19.81
N ALA A 24 11.41 12.97 19.23
CA ALA A 24 10.87 12.29 18.06
C ALA A 24 11.94 12.44 16.97
N GLN A 25 12.97 11.62 17.04
CA GLN A 25 13.66 11.20 15.85
C GLN A 25 12.60 10.35 15.15
N GLU A 26 12.10 10.79 14.01
CA GLU A 26 11.47 9.85 13.07
C GLU A 26 12.41 8.66 13.03
N GLN A 27 11.90 7.51 13.46
CA GLN A 27 12.68 6.30 13.50
C GLN A 27 12.77 5.85 12.04
N SER A 28 13.65 6.51 11.27
CA SER A 28 13.95 6.13 9.90
C SER A 28 14.32 4.65 9.95
N ASN A 29 13.53 3.84 9.25
CA ASN A 29 13.77 2.41 9.21
C ASN A 29 15.10 2.17 8.48
N GLU A 30 15.92 1.24 8.96
CA GLU A 30 17.17 0.83 8.30
C GLU A 30 16.93 0.48 6.82
N TRP A 31 15.74 -0.01 6.48
CA TRP A 31 15.35 -0.22 5.10
C TRP A 31 15.26 1.08 4.29
N GLU A 32 14.64 2.14 4.82
CA GLU A 32 14.48 3.44 4.13
C GLU A 32 15.82 4.14 3.94
N GLU A 33 16.74 3.99 4.89
CA GLU A 33 18.09 4.54 4.79
C GLU A 33 18.92 3.84 3.68
N ASN A 34 18.68 2.55 3.47
CA ASN A 34 19.44 1.74 2.53
C ASN A 34 18.81 1.66 1.13
N ASN A 35 17.51 1.96 0.99
CA ASN A 35 16.78 1.86 -0.28
C ASN A 35 16.41 3.27 -0.78
N ALA A 36 17.10 3.70 -1.84
CA ALA A 36 16.83 4.97 -2.48
C ALA A 36 15.60 4.87 -3.40
N PHE A 37 14.68 5.83 -3.26
CA PHE A 37 13.61 6.04 -4.24
C PHE A 37 14.21 6.25 -5.65
N VAL A 38 13.67 5.55 -6.64
CA VAL A 38 14.08 5.66 -8.05
C VAL A 38 13.06 6.46 -8.84
N TRP A 39 11.82 5.97 -8.87
CA TRP A 39 10.71 6.59 -9.58
C TRP A 39 9.38 6.05 -9.07
N GLU A 40 8.31 6.73 -9.44
CA GLU A 40 6.94 6.29 -9.25
C GLU A 40 6.11 6.49 -10.52
N TYR A 41 5.05 5.71 -10.64
CA TYR A 41 4.08 5.85 -11.71
C TYR A 41 2.67 5.69 -11.15
N GLN A 42 1.85 6.71 -11.35
CA GLN A 42 0.44 6.70 -10.99
C GLN A 42 -0.38 6.39 -12.24
N PHE A 43 -1.08 5.26 -12.24
CA PHE A 43 -2.04 4.96 -13.30
C PHE A 43 -3.28 5.85 -13.15
N GLU A 44 -3.87 6.26 -14.27
CA GLU A 44 -5.07 7.13 -14.29
C GLU A 44 -6.24 6.55 -13.50
N SER A 45 -6.35 5.22 -13.45
CA SER A 45 -7.38 4.52 -12.70
C SER A 45 -7.08 3.02 -12.60
N GLY A 46 -7.72 2.38 -11.63
CA GLY A 46 -7.63 0.95 -11.39
C GLY A 46 -7.02 0.62 -10.03
N PHE A 47 -6.45 -0.58 -9.92
CA PHE A 47 -5.74 -1.07 -8.74
C PHE A 47 -4.68 -2.11 -9.15
N ILE A 48 -3.60 -2.21 -8.38
CA ILE A 48 -2.55 -3.23 -8.51
C ILE A 48 -2.76 -4.26 -7.39
N SER A 49 -3.47 -5.35 -7.70
CA SER A 49 -3.87 -6.37 -6.71
C SER A 49 -3.05 -7.66 -6.73
N THR A 50 -2.10 -7.75 -7.66
CA THR A 50 -1.18 -8.87 -7.82
C THR A 50 0.22 -8.34 -7.89
N SER A 51 1.19 -9.08 -7.35
CA SER A 51 2.59 -8.68 -7.38
C SER A 51 3.08 -8.36 -8.81
N PRO A 52 3.86 -7.28 -9.01
CA PRO A 52 4.60 -7.05 -10.24
C PRO A 52 5.50 -8.23 -10.62
N LEU A 53 5.88 -8.29 -11.90
CA LEU A 53 6.73 -9.34 -12.47
C LEU A 53 7.96 -8.70 -13.14
N PHE A 54 9.14 -9.31 -12.98
CA PHE A 54 10.35 -8.92 -13.71
C PHE A 54 10.72 -10.03 -14.71
N THR A 55 11.01 -9.68 -15.95
CA THR A 55 11.40 -10.63 -17.01
C THR A 55 12.88 -10.61 -17.35
N GLY A 56 13.70 -9.88 -16.58
CA GLY A 56 15.14 -9.74 -16.81
C GLY A 56 15.53 -8.38 -17.40
N GLU A 57 14.61 -7.70 -18.09
CA GLU A 57 14.86 -6.38 -18.69
C GLU A 57 13.81 -5.32 -18.31
N GLU A 58 12.58 -5.75 -17.99
CA GLU A 58 11.43 -4.87 -17.78
C GLU A 58 10.59 -5.32 -16.58
N ILE A 59 9.90 -4.35 -15.98
CA ILE A 59 8.93 -4.55 -14.90
C ILE A 59 7.53 -4.55 -15.50
N LEU A 60 6.82 -5.65 -15.38
CA LEU A 60 5.45 -5.80 -15.84
C LEU A 60 4.49 -5.63 -14.67
N VAL A 61 3.49 -4.77 -14.88
CA VAL A 61 2.47 -4.45 -13.88
C VAL A 61 1.10 -4.68 -14.48
N ARG A 62 0.31 -5.47 -13.76
CA ARG A 62 -1.11 -5.67 -14.05
C ARG A 62 -1.93 -4.63 -13.29
N THR A 63 -2.77 -3.92 -14.01
CA THR A 63 -3.81 -3.07 -13.43
C THR A 63 -5.19 -3.61 -13.76
N SER A 64 -6.17 -3.30 -12.91
CA SER A 64 -7.55 -3.76 -13.04
C SER A 64 -8.53 -2.71 -12.55
N GLY A 65 -9.77 -2.73 -13.03
CA GLY A 65 -10.81 -1.78 -12.62
C GLY A 65 -11.59 -1.20 -13.79
N ASN A 66 -12.24 -0.05 -13.57
CA ASN A 66 -13.28 0.50 -14.45
C ASN A 66 -12.77 1.07 -15.78
N SER A 67 -11.47 1.32 -15.93
CA SER A 67 -10.83 1.82 -17.16
C SER A 67 -10.41 0.72 -18.14
N GLY A 68 -10.70 -0.54 -17.80
CA GLY A 68 -10.25 -1.71 -18.55
C GLY A 68 -8.92 -2.23 -17.96
N PRO A 69 -8.81 -3.53 -17.70
CA PRO A 69 -7.59 -4.11 -17.17
C PRO A 69 -6.48 -4.10 -18.23
N ALA A 70 -5.26 -3.92 -17.76
CA ALA A 70 -4.09 -3.83 -18.63
C ALA A 70 -2.88 -4.51 -18.03
N VAL A 71 -1.94 -4.87 -18.90
CA VAL A 71 -0.56 -5.20 -18.55
C VAL A 71 0.31 -4.12 -19.17
N THR A 72 1.09 -3.44 -18.34
CA THR A 72 2.00 -2.36 -18.76
C THR A 72 3.42 -2.76 -18.39
N ALA A 73 4.35 -2.64 -19.34
CA ALA A 73 5.76 -2.86 -19.10
C ALA A 73 6.52 -1.55 -19.00
N PHE A 74 7.40 -1.49 -18.02
CA PHE A 74 8.30 -0.37 -17.76
C PHE A 74 9.74 -0.83 -17.90
N ASP A 75 10.60 0.03 -18.42
CA ASP A 75 12.03 -0.14 -18.21
C ASP A 75 12.41 0.20 -16.76
N LEU A 76 13.69 0.02 -16.43
CA LEU A 76 14.20 0.34 -15.09
C LEU A 76 14.26 1.85 -14.79
N ALA A 77 14.10 2.72 -15.79
CA ALA A 77 14.03 4.17 -15.64
C ALA A 77 12.59 4.67 -15.42
N GLY A 78 11.58 3.80 -15.56
CA GLY A 78 10.17 4.14 -15.40
C GLY A 78 9.49 4.59 -16.69
N GLU A 79 10.12 4.41 -17.86
CA GLU A 79 9.49 4.67 -19.15
C GLU A 79 8.63 3.47 -19.58
N ILE A 80 7.42 3.74 -20.08
CA ILE A 80 6.54 2.71 -20.62
C ILE A 80 7.10 2.19 -21.94
N LEU A 81 7.37 0.89 -22.00
CA LEU A 81 7.83 0.21 -23.22
C LEU A 81 6.65 -0.19 -24.10
N TRP A 82 5.63 -0.82 -23.49
CA TRP A 82 4.42 -1.24 -24.17
C TRP A 82 3.27 -1.43 -23.18
N GLN A 83 2.05 -1.47 -23.73
CA GLN A 83 0.83 -1.70 -22.95
C GLN A 83 -0.14 -2.60 -23.72
N ARG A 84 -0.68 -3.60 -23.02
CA ARG A 84 -1.72 -4.51 -23.51
C ARG A 84 -3.00 -4.31 -22.70
N VAL A 85 -4.04 -3.75 -23.30
CA VAL A 85 -5.35 -3.51 -22.67
C VAL A 85 -6.36 -4.55 -23.15
N ASN A 86 -7.18 -5.09 -22.25
CA ASN A 86 -8.35 -5.91 -22.60
C ASN A 86 -9.67 -5.22 -22.23
N ASN A 87 -10.23 -4.48 -23.18
CA ASN A 87 -11.50 -3.76 -23.02
C ASN A 87 -12.75 -4.67 -22.90
N HIS A 88 -12.62 -5.97 -23.18
CA HIS A 88 -13.73 -6.91 -23.05
C HIS A 88 -13.89 -7.45 -21.63
N SER A 89 -12.85 -7.31 -20.83
CA SER A 89 -12.83 -7.79 -19.46
C SER A 89 -13.38 -6.71 -18.54
N THR A 90 -14.62 -6.91 -18.09
CA THR A 90 -15.39 -5.91 -17.31
C THR A 90 -15.42 -6.20 -15.82
N ASN A 91 -14.70 -7.22 -15.35
CA ASN A 91 -14.65 -7.58 -13.93
C ASN A 91 -13.23 -7.36 -13.38
N ASN A 92 -13.07 -7.56 -12.08
CA ASN A 92 -11.78 -7.38 -11.41
C ASN A 92 -10.80 -8.49 -11.83
N ASP A 93 -9.75 -8.09 -12.52
CA ASP A 93 -8.76 -8.95 -13.13
C ASP A 93 -7.62 -9.26 -12.16
N MET A 94 -7.76 -10.36 -11.42
CA MET A 94 -6.90 -10.65 -10.27
C MET A 94 -5.95 -11.84 -10.46
N SER A 95 -5.82 -12.35 -11.68
CA SER A 95 -4.90 -13.45 -11.99
C SER A 95 -3.46 -12.91 -12.06
N PRO A 96 -2.51 -13.42 -11.25
CA PRO A 96 -1.11 -13.02 -11.35
C PRO A 96 -0.54 -13.28 -12.74
N LEU A 97 0.40 -12.44 -13.16
CA LEU A 97 1.19 -12.68 -14.38
C LEU A 97 2.14 -13.86 -14.16
N LEU A 98 2.34 -14.67 -15.19
CA LEU A 98 3.28 -15.80 -15.15
C LEU A 98 4.33 -15.66 -16.25
N HIS A 99 5.59 -15.54 -15.86
CA HIS A 99 6.73 -15.60 -16.78
C HIS A 99 7.04 -17.04 -17.18
N VAL A 100 7.31 -17.26 -18.46
CA VAL A 100 7.67 -18.56 -19.03
C VAL A 100 8.93 -18.39 -19.86
N SER A 101 9.98 -19.11 -19.49
CA SER A 101 11.21 -19.18 -20.27
C SER A 101 11.00 -19.92 -21.60
N ALA A 102 11.76 -19.53 -22.63
CA ALA A 102 11.75 -20.24 -23.91
C ALA A 102 12.08 -21.72 -23.75
N GLY A 103 11.41 -22.57 -24.54
CA GLY A 103 11.54 -24.01 -24.41
C GLY A 103 11.04 -24.80 -25.62
N GLN A 104 11.15 -26.12 -25.51
CA GLN A 104 10.69 -27.06 -26.54
C GLN A 104 10.22 -28.36 -25.88
N GLY A 105 9.12 -28.91 -26.39
CA GLY A 105 8.53 -30.19 -26.00
C GLY A 105 7.80 -30.88 -27.16
N GLU A 106 6.89 -31.79 -26.84
CA GLU A 106 5.98 -32.47 -27.77
C GLU A 106 4.93 -31.53 -28.40
N CYS A 107 4.41 -30.55 -27.65
CA CYS A 107 3.58 -29.42 -28.07
C CYS A 107 4.27 -28.55 -29.13
N GLY A 108 5.61 -28.57 -29.19
CA GLY A 108 6.41 -27.75 -30.10
C GLY A 108 7.40 -26.86 -29.37
N SER A 109 7.82 -25.77 -30.00
CA SER A 109 8.74 -24.79 -29.43
C SER A 109 8.00 -23.49 -29.10
N TRP A 110 8.27 -22.92 -27.94
CA TRP A 110 7.75 -21.61 -27.53
C TRP A 110 8.90 -20.64 -27.23
N PRO A 111 8.71 -19.35 -27.52
CA PRO A 111 9.64 -18.31 -27.10
C PRO A 111 9.48 -18.05 -25.60
N GLU A 112 10.31 -17.16 -25.08
CA GLU A 112 10.03 -16.52 -23.80
C GLU A 112 8.73 -15.72 -23.91
N MET A 113 7.86 -15.85 -22.90
CA MET A 113 6.53 -15.25 -22.91
C MET A 113 6.03 -14.94 -21.51
N VAL A 114 5.07 -14.04 -21.44
CA VAL A 114 4.29 -13.75 -20.23
C VAL A 114 2.85 -14.19 -20.51
N LEU A 115 2.34 -15.05 -19.65
CA LEU A 115 0.98 -15.54 -19.72
C LEU A 115 0.04 -14.63 -18.90
N VAL A 116 -1.07 -14.25 -19.53
CA VAL A 116 -2.08 -13.38 -18.95
C VAL A 116 -3.45 -14.04 -19.02
N GLY A 117 -4.05 -14.24 -17.85
CA GLY A 117 -5.42 -14.68 -17.71
C GLY A 117 -6.38 -13.50 -17.53
N TRP A 118 -7.46 -13.44 -18.31
CA TRP A 118 -8.45 -12.38 -18.25
C TRP A 118 -9.80 -12.84 -17.70
N THR A 119 -10.55 -11.96 -17.05
CA THR A 119 -11.88 -12.31 -16.52
C THR A 119 -12.92 -12.55 -17.62
N ASP A 120 -12.71 -12.14 -18.86
CA ASP A 120 -13.56 -12.56 -19.98
C ASP A 120 -13.33 -14.04 -20.39
N GLY A 121 -12.34 -14.70 -19.79
CA GLY A 121 -11.97 -16.09 -20.04
C GLY A 121 -10.88 -16.27 -21.09
N ARG A 122 -10.34 -15.18 -21.65
CA ARG A 122 -9.18 -15.24 -22.54
C ARG A 122 -7.91 -15.59 -21.77
N ILE A 123 -7.07 -16.37 -22.42
CA ILE A 123 -5.69 -16.64 -22.03
C ILE A 123 -4.84 -16.08 -23.16
N GLU A 124 -3.88 -15.23 -22.85
CA GLU A 124 -2.96 -14.65 -23.84
C GLU A 124 -1.51 -14.96 -23.45
N ALA A 125 -0.71 -15.36 -24.42
CA ALA A 125 0.74 -15.36 -24.32
C ALA A 125 1.29 -14.13 -25.05
N LEU A 126 2.00 -13.27 -24.32
CA LEU A 126 2.60 -12.05 -24.84
C LEU A 126 4.11 -12.21 -24.89
N LEU A 127 4.74 -11.69 -25.94
CA LEU A 127 6.19 -11.57 -26.01
C LEU A 127 6.63 -10.44 -25.06
N PRO A 128 7.55 -10.66 -24.10
CA PRO A 128 7.92 -9.65 -23.13
C PRO A 128 8.54 -8.43 -23.82
N SER A 129 9.41 -8.65 -24.81
CA SER A 129 10.13 -7.59 -25.52
C SER A 129 9.28 -6.46 -26.13
N ASN A 130 8.00 -6.69 -26.42
CA ASN A 130 7.15 -5.72 -27.12
C ASN A 130 5.64 -5.83 -26.84
N GLY A 131 5.20 -6.76 -25.99
CA GLY A 131 3.79 -7.00 -25.69
C GLY A 131 2.98 -7.58 -26.86
N GLU A 132 3.62 -8.03 -27.95
CA GLU A 132 2.91 -8.64 -29.08
C GLU A 132 2.32 -9.99 -28.69
N LEU A 133 1.12 -10.27 -29.20
CA LEU A 133 0.43 -11.53 -28.97
C LEU A 133 1.14 -12.67 -29.71
N PHE A 134 1.62 -13.66 -28.98
CA PHE A 134 2.15 -14.90 -29.54
C PHE A 134 1.02 -15.88 -29.87
N TRP A 135 0.18 -16.20 -28.89
CA TRP A 135 -1.08 -16.94 -29.09
C TRP A 135 -2.15 -16.49 -28.09
N SER A 136 -3.41 -16.79 -28.41
CA SER A 136 -4.53 -16.61 -27.49
C SER A 136 -5.48 -17.81 -27.55
N ALA A 137 -5.97 -18.21 -26.39
CA ALA A 137 -6.99 -19.23 -26.24
C ALA A 137 -8.21 -18.67 -25.49
N GLN A 138 -9.38 -19.22 -25.76
CA GLN A 138 -10.61 -18.91 -25.02
C GLN A 138 -10.97 -20.11 -24.16
N SER A 139 -11.00 -19.92 -22.85
CA SER A 139 -11.48 -20.95 -21.92
C SER A 139 -13.00 -21.13 -22.03
N GLU A 140 -13.48 -22.26 -21.52
CA GLU A 140 -14.88 -22.68 -21.47
C GLU A 140 -15.78 -21.74 -20.67
N VAL A 141 -15.20 -20.95 -19.78
CA VAL A 141 -15.92 -20.07 -18.88
C VAL A 141 -15.76 -18.62 -19.34
N ALA A 142 -16.78 -18.12 -20.03
CA ALA A 142 -16.88 -16.70 -20.35
C ALA A 142 -17.42 -15.91 -19.13
N GLY A 143 -16.74 -14.82 -18.76
CA GLY A 143 -17.15 -13.92 -17.68
C GLY A 143 -16.79 -14.41 -16.27
N TRP A 144 -15.91 -13.67 -15.60
CA TRP A 144 -15.08 -14.15 -14.49
C TRP A 144 -14.35 -15.46 -14.80
N GLY A 145 -13.89 -15.65 -16.04
CA GLY A 145 -13.26 -16.87 -16.52
C GLY A 145 -12.00 -17.19 -15.75
N VAL A 146 -10.96 -16.38 -15.94
CA VAL A 146 -9.65 -16.60 -15.31
C VAL A 146 -9.41 -15.56 -14.22
N THR A 147 -9.27 -16.02 -12.98
CA THR A 147 -9.04 -15.15 -11.81
C THR A 147 -7.93 -15.64 -10.89
N GLY A 148 -7.47 -16.87 -11.10
CA GLY A 148 -6.47 -17.54 -10.26
C GLY A 148 -5.09 -17.58 -10.87
N GLU A 149 -4.13 -18.09 -10.11
CA GLU A 149 -2.74 -18.26 -10.53
C GLU A 149 -2.56 -19.49 -11.41
N PHE A 150 -1.82 -19.31 -12.51
CA PHE A 150 -1.43 -20.39 -13.42
C PHE A 150 -0.34 -21.25 -12.79
N ALA A 151 -0.26 -22.50 -13.22
CA ALA A 151 0.86 -23.36 -12.90
C ALA A 151 1.53 -23.87 -14.17
N LEU A 152 2.85 -24.03 -14.14
CA LEU A 152 3.61 -24.67 -15.20
C LEU A 152 3.80 -26.14 -14.89
N ASP A 153 3.65 -26.97 -15.92
CA ASP A 153 3.89 -28.41 -15.86
C ASP A 153 4.59 -28.81 -17.16
N ASP A 154 5.91 -28.74 -17.13
CA ASP A 154 6.82 -28.93 -18.27
C ASP A 154 6.46 -28.03 -19.48
N GLU A 155 5.85 -28.62 -20.51
CA GLU A 155 5.49 -27.96 -21.77
C GLU A 155 4.04 -27.44 -21.81
N PHE A 156 3.35 -27.57 -20.68
CA PHE A 156 1.96 -27.17 -20.52
C PHE A 156 1.81 -26.05 -19.49
N VAL A 157 0.77 -25.25 -19.67
CA VAL A 157 0.23 -24.38 -18.63
C VAL A 157 -1.11 -24.92 -18.15
N ILE A 158 -1.27 -24.96 -16.83
CA ILE A 158 -2.50 -25.33 -16.15
C ILE A 158 -3.22 -24.06 -15.73
N VAL A 159 -4.43 -23.89 -16.25
CA VAL A 159 -5.20 -22.65 -16.14
C VAL A 159 -6.45 -22.90 -15.29
N PRO A 160 -6.50 -22.42 -14.04
CA PRO A 160 -7.71 -22.43 -13.26
C PRO A 160 -8.70 -21.40 -13.80
N THR A 161 -9.94 -21.85 -13.95
CA THR A 161 -11.09 -21.03 -14.30
C THR A 161 -12.10 -21.03 -13.16
N ARG A 162 -13.09 -20.16 -13.20
CA ARG A 162 -14.13 -20.06 -12.16
C ARG A 162 -14.93 -21.35 -11.93
N LYS A 163 -14.95 -22.31 -12.86
CA LYS A 163 -15.71 -23.57 -12.73
C LYS A 163 -14.95 -24.82 -13.16
N GLY A 164 -13.64 -24.73 -13.29
CA GLY A 164 -12.86 -25.83 -13.85
C GLY A 164 -11.40 -25.48 -13.99
N VAL A 165 -10.65 -26.41 -14.54
CA VAL A 165 -9.22 -26.25 -14.84
C VAL A 165 -8.97 -26.88 -16.21
N GLY A 166 -8.09 -26.26 -17.00
CA GLY A 166 -7.69 -26.79 -18.30
C GLY A 166 -6.18 -26.79 -18.47
N GLN A 167 -5.70 -27.69 -19.31
CA GLN A 167 -4.30 -27.79 -19.71
C GLN A 167 -4.15 -27.29 -21.14
N TYR A 168 -3.18 -26.42 -21.38
CA TYR A 168 -2.93 -25.78 -22.66
C TYR A 168 -1.46 -25.92 -23.04
N CYS A 169 -1.17 -26.20 -24.31
CA CYS A 169 0.19 -26.23 -24.84
C CYS A 169 0.83 -24.83 -24.79
N LEU A 170 2.07 -24.73 -24.29
CA LEU A 170 2.82 -23.47 -24.28
C LEU A 170 3.17 -22.98 -25.70
N ALA A 171 3.28 -23.89 -26.67
CA ALA A 171 3.68 -23.57 -28.04
C ALA A 171 2.64 -22.77 -28.83
N ASP A 172 1.34 -23.01 -28.61
CA ASP A 172 0.27 -22.46 -29.46
C ASP A 172 -1.05 -22.20 -28.72
N GLY A 173 -1.13 -22.53 -27.43
CA GLY A 173 -2.35 -22.41 -26.65
C GLY A 173 -3.41 -23.47 -26.98
N GLU A 174 -3.07 -24.56 -27.68
CA GLU A 174 -4.02 -25.65 -27.93
C GLU A 174 -4.39 -26.34 -26.62
N GLN A 175 -5.69 -26.36 -26.33
CA GLN A 175 -6.22 -27.01 -25.15
C GLN A 175 -6.20 -28.54 -25.31
N GLN A 176 -5.55 -29.21 -24.36
CA GLN A 176 -5.45 -30.68 -24.33
C GLN A 176 -6.71 -31.30 -23.71
N TRP A 177 -7.14 -30.74 -22.58
CA TRP A 177 -8.36 -31.13 -21.89
C TRP A 177 -8.86 -30.00 -20.98
N TRP A 178 -10.11 -30.14 -20.55
CA TRP A 178 -10.71 -29.31 -19.52
C TRP A 178 -11.61 -30.15 -18.62
N SER A 179 -11.56 -29.82 -17.34
CA SER A 179 -12.24 -30.57 -16.30
C SER A 179 -13.05 -29.64 -15.43
N GLN A 180 -14.32 -29.99 -15.23
CA GLN A 180 -15.23 -29.22 -14.39
C GLN A 180 -14.90 -29.45 -12.91
N THR A 181 -14.80 -28.37 -12.15
CA THR A 181 -14.63 -28.36 -10.69
C THR A 181 -15.71 -27.50 -10.03
N GLY A 182 -15.51 -27.13 -8.76
CA GLY A 182 -16.40 -26.22 -8.04
C GLY A 182 -16.26 -24.76 -8.44
N LEU A 183 -16.98 -23.88 -7.74
CA LEU A 183 -16.93 -22.44 -7.95
C LEU A 183 -15.64 -21.86 -7.36
N ALA A 184 -14.73 -21.38 -8.19
CA ALA A 184 -13.46 -20.78 -7.77
C ALA A 184 -13.48 -19.25 -7.75
N TRP A 185 -12.65 -18.65 -6.88
CA TRP A 185 -12.40 -17.21 -6.79
C TRP A 185 -10.95 -16.93 -6.36
N ARG A 186 -10.10 -16.51 -7.30
CA ARG A 186 -8.64 -16.31 -7.10
C ARG A 186 -7.85 -17.60 -6.81
N ASN A 187 -8.46 -18.76 -7.01
CA ASN A 187 -7.86 -20.06 -6.69
C ASN A 187 -6.75 -20.37 -7.69
N GLY A 188 -5.52 -20.57 -7.20
CA GLY A 188 -4.44 -21.10 -8.02
C GLY A 188 -4.45 -22.62 -8.08
N VAL A 189 -3.46 -23.17 -8.77
CA VAL A 189 -3.26 -24.62 -8.94
C VAL A 189 -1.90 -25.01 -8.40
N GLU A 190 -1.84 -26.12 -7.69
CA GLU A 190 -0.59 -26.77 -7.30
C GLU A 190 -0.33 -27.98 -8.17
N VAL A 191 0.90 -28.12 -8.67
CA VAL A 191 1.32 -29.25 -9.50
C VAL A 191 2.07 -30.25 -8.63
N VAL A 192 1.65 -31.52 -8.69
CA VAL A 192 2.33 -32.64 -8.05
C VAL A 192 2.52 -33.78 -9.05
N GLU A 193 3.19 -34.86 -8.62
CA GLU A 193 3.42 -36.03 -9.47
C GLU A 193 2.10 -36.63 -10.01
N THR A 194 1.08 -36.72 -9.15
CA THR A 194 -0.22 -37.34 -9.48
C THR A 194 -1.16 -36.46 -10.31
N GLY A 195 -0.84 -35.17 -10.50
CA GLY A 195 -1.71 -34.22 -11.17
C GLY A 195 -1.75 -32.86 -10.48
N TYR A 196 -2.95 -32.31 -10.32
CA TYR A 196 -3.19 -30.92 -9.99
C TYR A 196 -4.16 -30.78 -8.83
N PHE A 197 -3.82 -29.94 -7.85
CA PHE A 197 -4.68 -29.63 -6.73
C PHE A 197 -5.17 -28.18 -6.78
N LEU A 198 -6.47 -28.00 -6.50
CA LEU A 198 -7.10 -26.67 -6.43
C LEU A 198 -8.29 -26.66 -5.48
N GLY A 199 -8.53 -25.51 -4.86
CA GLY A 199 -9.66 -25.30 -3.96
C GLY A 199 -10.93 -24.81 -4.65
N ASP A 200 -12.00 -24.61 -3.87
CA ASP A 200 -13.20 -23.88 -4.28
C ASP A 200 -13.87 -23.07 -3.14
N GLU A 201 -14.87 -22.26 -3.48
CA GLU A 201 -15.68 -21.43 -2.57
C GLU A 201 -16.61 -22.26 -1.65
N SER A 202 -16.73 -23.57 -1.86
CA SER A 202 -17.47 -24.47 -0.96
C SER A 202 -16.56 -25.16 0.07
N GLY A 203 -15.24 -25.01 -0.07
CA GLY A 203 -14.26 -25.70 0.75
C GLY A 203 -14.00 -27.13 0.33
N THR A 204 -14.21 -27.43 -0.95
CA THR A 204 -13.82 -28.70 -1.56
C THR A 204 -12.43 -28.54 -2.16
N LEU A 205 -11.53 -29.46 -1.79
CA LEU A 205 -10.26 -29.64 -2.46
C LEU A 205 -10.46 -30.60 -3.63
N TRP A 206 -10.03 -30.20 -4.82
CA TRP A 206 -10.11 -30.99 -6.03
C TRP A 206 -8.72 -31.52 -6.38
N HIS A 207 -8.67 -32.78 -6.81
CA HIS A 207 -7.53 -33.36 -7.51
C HIS A 207 -7.95 -33.64 -8.95
N VAL A 208 -7.16 -33.17 -9.90
CA VAL A 208 -7.33 -33.46 -11.32
C VAL A 208 -6.08 -34.19 -11.78
N ASP A 209 -6.21 -35.40 -12.29
CA ASP A 209 -5.04 -36.12 -12.81
C ASP A 209 -4.54 -35.50 -14.13
N ARG A 210 -3.43 -36.04 -14.66
CA ARG A 210 -2.79 -35.54 -15.87
C ARG A 210 -3.62 -35.80 -17.14
N GLU A 211 -4.62 -36.67 -17.05
CA GLU A 211 -5.59 -37.00 -18.10
C GLU A 211 -6.89 -36.19 -17.98
N GLY A 212 -7.05 -35.38 -16.92
CA GLY A 212 -8.21 -34.54 -16.69
C GLY A 212 -9.35 -35.20 -15.90
N GLU A 213 -9.17 -36.38 -15.30
CA GLU A 213 -10.18 -36.96 -14.41
C GLU A 213 -10.18 -36.27 -13.04
N THR A 214 -11.37 -36.03 -12.49
CA THR A 214 -11.54 -35.25 -11.26
C THR A 214 -11.94 -36.12 -10.06
N ILE A 215 -11.30 -35.86 -8.93
CA ILE A 215 -11.65 -36.38 -7.60
C ILE A 215 -11.87 -35.18 -6.68
N SER A 216 -12.86 -35.28 -5.79
CA SER A 216 -13.19 -34.21 -4.84
C SER A 216 -13.14 -34.66 -3.39
N TYR A 217 -12.57 -33.79 -2.55
CA TYR A 217 -12.40 -33.97 -1.12
C TYR A 217 -13.07 -32.80 -0.39
N PRO A 218 -14.33 -32.95 0.05
CA PRO A 218 -15.02 -31.91 0.80
C PRO A 218 -14.43 -31.79 2.21
N LEU A 219 -13.63 -30.75 2.45
CA LEU A 219 -12.95 -30.58 3.74
C LEU A 219 -13.88 -30.02 4.83
N GLY A 220 -14.89 -29.25 4.44
CA GLY A 220 -15.86 -28.67 5.37
C GLY A 220 -15.30 -27.57 6.28
N LEU A 221 -14.18 -26.96 5.89
CA LEU A 221 -13.44 -25.96 6.70
C LEU A 221 -13.69 -24.51 6.27
N GLY A 222 -14.29 -24.31 5.10
CA GLY A 222 -14.51 -22.99 4.51
C GLY A 222 -13.82 -22.83 3.16
N LYS A 223 -13.87 -21.63 2.60
CA LYS A 223 -13.44 -21.32 1.22
C LYS A 223 -11.94 -21.49 1.05
N ILE A 224 -11.49 -21.96 -0.10
CA ILE A 224 -10.07 -22.09 -0.44
C ILE A 224 -9.79 -21.17 -1.63
N ARG A 225 -8.99 -20.11 -1.42
CA ARG A 225 -8.81 -18.96 -2.34
C ARG A 225 -7.36 -18.73 -2.78
N HIS A 226 -6.51 -19.72 -2.61
CA HIS A 226 -5.10 -19.71 -3.01
C HIS A 226 -4.76 -21.06 -3.65
N ALA A 227 -3.63 -21.15 -4.36
CA ALA A 227 -3.06 -22.43 -4.75
C ALA A 227 -2.70 -23.22 -3.47
N PRO A 228 -3.16 -24.46 -3.29
CA PRO A 228 -2.60 -25.33 -2.25
C PRO A 228 -1.06 -25.37 -2.35
N LEU A 229 -0.35 -25.68 -1.28
CA LEU A 229 1.12 -25.70 -1.33
C LEU A 229 1.63 -27.09 -0.94
N PHE A 230 2.40 -27.74 -1.81
CA PHE A 230 2.88 -29.09 -1.57
C PHE A 230 4.19 -29.07 -0.78
N SER A 231 4.25 -29.86 0.29
CA SER A 231 5.44 -30.05 1.13
C SER A 231 5.63 -31.53 1.46
N ASP A 232 6.76 -31.89 2.06
CA ASP A 232 7.01 -33.24 2.56
C ASP A 232 5.98 -33.70 3.62
N ALA A 233 5.28 -32.77 4.28
CA ALA A 233 4.27 -33.06 5.29
C ALA A 233 2.90 -33.39 4.68
N GLY A 234 2.71 -33.04 3.40
CA GLY A 234 1.45 -33.10 2.69
C GLY A 234 1.08 -31.75 2.05
N LEU A 235 -0.18 -31.66 1.61
CA LEU A 235 -0.71 -30.49 0.95
C LEU A 235 -1.25 -29.48 1.96
N LEU A 236 -0.73 -28.26 1.91
CA LEU A 236 -1.06 -27.18 2.83
C LEU A 236 -2.18 -26.32 2.27
N VAL A 237 -3.22 -26.12 3.07
CA VAL A 237 -4.42 -25.34 2.71
C VAL A 237 -4.80 -24.41 3.84
N HIS A 238 -5.01 -23.14 3.55
CA HIS A 238 -5.53 -22.13 4.48
C HIS A 238 -6.99 -21.81 4.13
N ALA A 239 -7.91 -22.47 4.83
CA ALA A 239 -9.34 -22.39 4.56
C ALA A 239 -10.00 -21.22 5.32
N GLN A 240 -10.83 -20.44 4.63
CA GLN A 240 -11.55 -19.28 5.15
C GLN A 240 -12.97 -19.63 5.61
N ALA A 241 -13.21 -19.57 6.92
CA ALA A 241 -14.55 -19.59 7.51
C ALA A 241 -15.11 -18.14 7.60
N PRO A 242 -16.41 -17.96 7.93
CA PRO A 242 -17.03 -16.63 7.96
C PRO A 242 -16.39 -15.62 8.93
N SER A 243 -15.82 -16.10 10.04
CA SER A 243 -15.24 -15.25 11.10
C SER A 243 -13.91 -15.77 11.63
N SER A 244 -13.28 -16.72 10.95
CA SER A 244 -12.02 -17.37 11.33
C SER A 244 -11.41 -18.05 10.10
N SER A 245 -10.26 -18.66 10.27
CA SER A 245 -9.66 -19.52 9.25
C SER A 245 -8.97 -20.71 9.90
N THR A 246 -8.52 -21.66 9.09
CA THR A 246 -7.79 -22.83 9.58
C THR A 246 -6.75 -23.22 8.54
N VAL A 247 -5.50 -23.35 8.99
CA VAL A 247 -4.43 -23.94 8.20
C VAL A 247 -4.47 -25.44 8.41
N VAL A 248 -4.49 -26.23 7.35
CA VAL A 248 -4.54 -27.69 7.42
C VAL A 248 -3.49 -28.33 6.55
N VAL A 249 -3.05 -29.50 6.98
CA VAL A 249 -2.23 -30.42 6.19
C VAL A 249 -3.13 -31.56 5.73
N VAL A 250 -3.14 -31.81 4.43
CA VAL A 250 -3.99 -32.81 3.77
C VAL A 250 -3.10 -33.88 3.14
N ASP A 251 -3.42 -35.14 3.38
CA ASP A 251 -2.79 -36.26 2.71
C ASP A 251 -3.23 -36.31 1.24
N VAL A 252 -2.27 -36.27 0.31
CA VAL A 252 -2.55 -36.22 -1.12
C VAL A 252 -3.15 -37.51 -1.68
N SER A 253 -3.00 -38.64 -0.96
CA SER A 253 -3.47 -39.94 -1.44
C SER A 253 -4.97 -40.16 -1.27
N ASP A 254 -5.56 -39.64 -0.19
CA ASP A 254 -6.96 -39.85 0.15
C ASP A 254 -7.73 -38.57 0.53
N GLY A 255 -7.06 -37.42 0.54
CA GLY A 255 -7.65 -36.13 0.90
C GLY A 255 -8.01 -35.99 2.38
N SER A 256 -7.50 -36.88 3.24
CA SER A 256 -7.74 -36.80 4.68
C SER A 256 -6.91 -35.69 5.33
N VAL A 257 -7.50 -35.01 6.30
CA VAL A 257 -6.81 -33.94 7.04
C VAL A 257 -5.97 -34.56 8.15
N SER A 258 -4.64 -34.43 8.05
CA SER A 258 -3.68 -34.99 9.01
C SER A 258 -3.38 -34.04 10.17
N GLN A 259 -3.36 -32.73 9.93
CA GLN A 259 -3.13 -31.69 10.94
C GLN A 259 -4.01 -30.46 10.71
N GLN A 260 -4.35 -29.74 11.78
CA GLN A 260 -5.14 -28.50 11.75
C GLN A 260 -4.62 -27.48 12.75
N PHE A 261 -4.53 -26.23 12.32
CA PHE A 261 -4.09 -25.09 13.11
C PHE A 261 -5.13 -23.98 12.98
N PRO A 262 -5.83 -23.61 14.08
CA PRO A 262 -6.74 -22.48 14.08
C PRO A 262 -6.02 -21.16 13.75
N ALA A 263 -6.67 -20.30 12.98
CA ALA A 263 -6.15 -19.01 12.57
C ALA A 263 -7.25 -17.94 12.59
N GLY A 264 -6.86 -16.66 12.50
CA GLY A 264 -7.75 -15.50 12.52
C GLY A 264 -8.62 -15.37 11.27
N SER A 265 -9.42 -14.31 11.19
CA SER A 265 -10.31 -14.08 10.04
C SER A 265 -9.54 -13.59 8.81
N SER A 266 -10.12 -13.78 7.62
CA SER A 266 -9.61 -13.22 6.36
C SER A 266 -8.17 -13.65 6.06
N PRO A 267 -7.95 -14.93 5.72
CA PRO A 267 -6.61 -15.44 5.47
C PRO A 267 -5.99 -14.75 4.25
N ALA A 268 -4.69 -14.54 4.35
CA ALA A 268 -3.83 -14.06 3.28
C ALA A 268 -3.46 -15.19 2.31
N LYS A 269 -2.81 -14.86 1.19
CA LYS A 269 -2.28 -15.86 0.25
C LYS A 269 -0.92 -16.34 0.78
N PRO A 270 -0.79 -17.62 1.20
CA PRO A 270 0.43 -18.14 1.77
C PRO A 270 1.55 -18.30 0.73
N SER A 271 2.77 -18.48 1.22
CA SER A 271 3.94 -18.79 0.39
C SER A 271 4.82 -19.84 1.05
N LEU A 272 5.36 -20.76 0.25
CA LEU A 272 6.24 -21.83 0.70
C LEU A 272 7.65 -21.61 0.18
N ARG A 273 8.66 -21.75 1.05
CA ARG A 273 10.08 -21.74 0.67
C ARG A 273 10.80 -22.87 1.37
N GLY A 274 11.25 -23.85 0.59
CA GLY A 274 11.76 -25.11 1.15
C GLY A 274 10.72 -25.79 2.04
N SER A 275 11.07 -26.07 3.30
CA SER A 275 10.15 -26.63 4.29
C SER A 275 9.39 -25.57 5.09
N PHE A 276 9.57 -24.28 4.83
CA PHE A 276 8.94 -23.21 5.62
C PHE A 276 7.75 -22.60 4.90
N LEU A 277 6.57 -22.77 5.50
CA LEU A 277 5.35 -22.11 5.08
C LEU A 277 5.22 -20.80 5.85
N VAL A 278 5.04 -19.69 5.14
CA VAL A 278 4.54 -18.45 5.73
C VAL A 278 3.09 -18.26 5.34
N THR A 279 2.26 -17.92 6.32
CA THR A 279 0.87 -17.53 6.11
C THR A 279 0.47 -16.41 7.06
N GLY A 280 -0.70 -15.83 6.86
CA GLY A 280 -1.21 -14.81 7.75
C GLY A 280 -2.71 -14.61 7.63
N ASP A 281 -3.23 -13.76 8.50
CA ASP A 281 -4.63 -13.38 8.54
C ASP A 281 -4.77 -11.97 9.17
N SER A 282 -5.99 -11.53 9.44
CA SER A 282 -6.25 -10.22 10.05
C SER A 282 -5.65 -10.03 11.46
N SER A 283 -5.09 -11.07 12.09
CA SER A 283 -4.55 -11.05 13.46
C SER A 283 -3.04 -11.22 13.50
N SER A 284 -2.47 -12.16 12.75
CA SER A 284 -1.04 -12.47 12.79
C SER A 284 -0.48 -13.01 11.47
N VAL A 285 0.84 -12.90 11.33
CA VAL A 285 1.66 -13.66 10.39
C VAL A 285 2.31 -14.81 11.16
N GLN A 286 2.28 -16.00 10.57
CA GLN A 286 2.73 -17.25 11.17
C GLN A 286 3.66 -17.99 10.22
N ILE A 287 4.71 -18.59 10.77
CA ILE A 287 5.62 -19.50 10.05
C ILE A 287 5.44 -20.91 10.61
N PHE A 288 5.35 -21.87 9.69
CA PHE A 288 5.36 -23.30 9.99
C PHE A 288 6.58 -23.96 9.37
N SER A 289 7.24 -24.83 10.14
CA SER A 289 8.22 -25.79 9.61
C SER A 289 7.50 -27.08 9.25
N CYS A 290 7.36 -27.36 7.96
CA CYS A 290 6.65 -28.49 7.37
C CYS A 290 7.65 -29.47 6.73
N THR A 291 8.21 -30.35 7.56
CA THR A 291 9.06 -31.46 7.10
C THR A 291 8.20 -32.72 6.97
N THR A 292 8.22 -33.65 7.92
CA THR A 292 7.26 -34.78 7.94
C THR A 292 5.93 -34.38 8.57
N LEU A 293 5.96 -33.42 9.48
CA LEU A 293 4.80 -32.80 10.12
C LEU A 293 5.05 -31.29 10.09
N CYS A 294 3.95 -30.52 10.13
CA CYS A 294 4.03 -29.09 10.31
C CYS A 294 4.01 -28.74 11.80
N GLU A 295 4.88 -27.82 12.20
CA GLU A 295 4.88 -27.20 13.52
C GLU A 295 4.96 -25.69 13.36
N SER A 296 4.13 -24.94 14.11
CA SER A 296 4.24 -23.48 14.16
C SER A 296 5.53 -23.11 14.89
N VAL A 297 6.43 -22.40 14.21
CA VAL A 297 7.75 -22.02 14.75
C VAL A 297 7.83 -20.56 15.12
N ALA A 298 7.04 -19.69 14.47
CA ALA A 298 6.97 -18.27 14.81
C ALA A 298 5.59 -17.69 14.53
N GLU A 299 5.20 -16.68 15.31
CA GLU A 299 3.98 -15.91 15.14
C GLU A 299 4.22 -14.47 15.57
N VAL A 300 3.81 -13.50 14.75
CA VAL A 300 3.90 -12.08 15.05
C VAL A 300 2.57 -11.39 14.75
N PRO A 301 2.02 -10.57 15.67
CA PRO A 301 0.82 -9.79 15.41
C PRO A 301 1.01 -8.83 14.23
N PHE A 302 0.22 -9.02 13.19
CA PHE A 302 0.20 -8.19 11.99
C PHE A 302 -1.07 -8.50 11.22
N HIS A 303 -1.80 -7.47 10.80
CA HIS A 303 -2.98 -7.65 9.96
C HIS A 303 -2.52 -7.81 8.51
N THR A 304 -2.83 -8.94 7.88
CA THR A 304 -2.63 -9.15 6.43
C THR A 304 -3.71 -10.06 5.83
N ASN A 305 -4.13 -9.76 4.62
CA ASN A 305 -5.02 -10.61 3.80
C ASN A 305 -4.63 -10.55 2.31
N GLY A 306 -3.43 -10.03 2.03
CA GLY A 306 -2.85 -9.90 0.68
C GLY A 306 -1.92 -11.06 0.36
N GLU A 307 -1.02 -10.85 -0.59
CA GLU A 307 0.00 -11.84 -0.95
C GLU A 307 1.20 -11.76 -0.02
N LEU A 308 1.55 -12.88 0.62
CA LEU A 308 2.84 -13.01 1.31
C LEU A 308 3.88 -13.50 0.32
N ARG A 309 5.11 -12.98 0.44
CA ARG A 309 6.20 -13.40 -0.42
C ARG A 309 7.53 -13.45 0.33
N TRP A 310 8.24 -14.55 0.14
CA TRP A 310 9.66 -14.65 0.45
C TRP A 310 10.46 -13.89 -0.60
N LEU A 311 11.32 -12.96 -0.19
CA LEU A 311 12.29 -12.32 -1.07
C LEU A 311 13.58 -13.13 -1.13
N ASP A 312 14.06 -13.57 0.03
CA ASP A 312 15.18 -14.50 0.18
C ASP A 312 14.84 -15.56 1.25
N ASP A 313 15.85 -16.27 1.77
CA ASP A 313 15.65 -17.34 2.77
C ASP A 313 15.27 -16.79 4.16
N GLU A 314 15.48 -15.51 4.42
CA GLU A 314 15.26 -14.85 5.71
C GLU A 314 14.15 -13.78 5.62
N LEU A 315 14.04 -13.08 4.50
CA LEU A 315 13.19 -11.91 4.34
C LEU A 315 11.83 -12.25 3.73
N ILE A 316 10.76 -11.86 4.42
CA ILE A 316 9.37 -11.93 3.96
C ILE A 316 8.79 -10.52 3.92
N LEU A 317 8.07 -10.20 2.86
CA LEU A 317 7.24 -9.00 2.79
C LEU A 317 5.75 -9.40 2.70
N ALA A 318 4.92 -8.66 3.43
CA ALA A 318 3.47 -8.78 3.35
C ALA A 318 2.80 -7.40 3.41
N PRO A 319 1.82 -7.11 2.55
CA PRO A 319 1.03 -5.90 2.68
C PRO A 319 0.10 -6.01 3.89
N SER A 320 -0.10 -4.90 4.61
CA SER A 320 -1.06 -4.89 5.73
C SER A 320 -2.51 -4.92 5.23
N ASN A 321 -2.77 -4.35 4.06
CA ASN A 321 -4.09 -4.13 3.50
C ASN A 321 -5.05 -3.37 4.45
N THR A 322 -4.59 -2.24 4.98
CA THR A 322 -5.35 -1.30 5.79
C THR A 322 -5.33 0.08 5.10
N PRO A 323 -6.22 1.02 5.49
CA PRO A 323 -6.22 2.37 4.92
C PRO A 323 -4.87 3.09 5.00
N ASP A 324 -4.08 2.79 6.03
CA ASP A 324 -2.80 3.45 6.30
C ASP A 324 -1.63 2.88 5.45
N SER A 325 -1.87 1.85 4.61
CA SER A 325 -0.93 1.20 3.68
C SER A 325 0.51 1.04 4.15
N ASN A 326 0.70 0.21 5.17
CA ASN A 326 2.04 -0.22 5.54
C ASN A 326 2.32 -1.63 5.01
N TRP A 327 3.59 -1.90 4.74
CA TRP A 327 4.09 -3.25 4.52
C TRP A 327 4.76 -3.74 5.81
N GLY A 328 4.55 -5.01 6.12
CA GLY A 328 5.31 -5.71 7.14
C GLY A 328 6.54 -6.30 6.50
N MET A 329 7.71 -5.94 7.01
CA MET A 329 8.96 -6.61 6.72
C MET A 329 9.28 -7.56 7.85
N PHE A 330 9.38 -8.85 7.54
CA PHE A 330 9.66 -9.88 8.53
C PHE A 330 11.00 -10.54 8.22
N THR A 331 11.87 -10.61 9.22
CA THR A 331 13.14 -11.32 9.12
C THR A 331 13.06 -12.58 9.96
N PHE A 332 13.25 -13.72 9.32
CA PHE A 332 13.20 -15.05 9.90
C PHE A 332 14.62 -15.61 10.02
N ASP A 333 14.98 -16.08 11.21
CA ASP A 333 16.33 -16.60 11.49
C ASP A 333 16.53 -18.08 11.11
N GLY A 334 15.53 -18.71 10.49
CA GLY A 334 15.55 -20.13 10.12
C GLY A 334 15.18 -21.09 11.26
N LEU A 335 14.90 -20.59 12.47
CA LEU A 335 14.59 -21.39 13.64
C LEU A 335 13.19 -21.08 14.19
N ASP A 336 13.10 -20.09 15.08
CA ASP A 336 11.87 -19.76 15.83
C ASP A 336 11.69 -18.26 16.04
N ASN A 337 12.59 -17.42 15.50
CA ASN A 337 12.50 -15.98 15.66
C ASN A 337 12.04 -15.32 14.37
N LEU A 338 10.96 -14.55 14.48
CA LEU A 338 10.44 -13.71 13.42
C LEU A 338 10.37 -12.27 13.93
N THR A 339 11.20 -11.39 13.37
CA THR A 339 11.21 -9.98 13.74
C THR A 339 10.43 -9.17 12.74
N LEU A 340 9.41 -8.44 13.19
CA LEU A 340 8.65 -7.50 12.38
C LEU A 340 9.26 -6.11 12.45
N THR A 341 9.41 -5.50 11.27
CA THR A 341 9.67 -4.09 11.08
C THR A 341 8.57 -3.51 10.19
N SER A 342 7.91 -2.44 10.66
CA SER A 342 6.95 -1.72 9.81
C SER A 342 7.71 -0.96 8.74
N LEU A 343 7.21 -1.03 7.52
CA LEU A 343 7.79 -0.36 6.37
C LEU A 343 6.80 0.67 5.83
N ASP A 344 7.16 1.95 5.93
CA ASP A 344 6.46 3.05 5.27
C ASP A 344 7.20 3.38 3.97
N VAL A 345 6.59 3.05 2.84
CA VAL A 345 7.13 3.37 1.52
C VAL A 345 6.52 4.63 0.95
N GLY A 346 5.77 5.41 1.74
CA GLY A 346 5.05 6.64 1.39
C GLY A 346 3.89 6.42 0.42
N ILE A 347 3.42 5.19 0.28
CA ILE A 347 2.20 4.83 -0.46
C ILE A 347 1.11 4.69 0.60
N TYR A 348 -0.08 5.24 0.39
CA TYR A 348 -1.21 5.16 1.32
C TYR A 348 -2.47 4.57 0.65
N GLY A 349 -3.41 4.01 1.41
CA GLY A 349 -4.58 3.26 0.91
C GLY A 349 -4.48 1.73 1.01
N TYR A 350 -5.51 1.00 0.57
CA TYR A 350 -5.46 -0.47 0.59
C TYR A 350 -4.39 -1.03 -0.37
N GLY A 351 -3.86 -2.22 -0.08
CA GLY A 351 -2.82 -2.85 -0.87
C GLY A 351 -2.84 -4.35 -0.63
N THR A 352 -2.93 -5.12 -1.72
CA THR A 352 -3.03 -6.58 -1.66
C THR A 352 -1.88 -7.31 -2.36
N ALA A 353 -1.12 -6.61 -3.22
CA ALA A 353 0.02 -7.16 -3.94
C ALA A 353 1.24 -7.33 -3.01
N ALA A 354 1.93 -8.45 -3.15
CA ALA A 354 3.27 -8.60 -2.57
C ALA A 354 4.25 -7.71 -3.34
N PRO A 355 5.25 -7.11 -2.68
CA PRO A 355 6.33 -6.44 -3.38
C PRO A 355 7.15 -7.42 -4.25
N LEU A 356 7.69 -6.91 -5.34
CA LEU A 356 8.65 -7.62 -6.19
C LEU A 356 10.05 -7.16 -5.82
N GLN A 357 11.00 -8.10 -5.70
CA GLN A 357 12.43 -7.78 -5.59
C GLN A 357 13.22 -8.53 -6.64
N PHE A 358 14.18 -7.86 -7.28
CA PHE A 358 15.10 -8.47 -8.24
C PHE A 358 16.45 -7.76 -8.22
N VAL A 359 17.47 -8.39 -8.81
CA VAL A 359 18.83 -7.83 -8.93
C VAL A 359 19.13 -7.56 -10.40
N ASP A 360 19.60 -6.36 -10.69
CA ASP A 360 20.08 -5.93 -12.02
C ASP A 360 21.33 -5.05 -11.85
N ASP A 361 22.39 -5.34 -12.62
CA ASP A 361 23.67 -4.60 -12.63
C ASP A 361 24.17 -4.16 -11.23
N GLU A 362 24.30 -5.13 -10.31
CA GLU A 362 24.75 -4.91 -8.91
C GLU A 362 23.86 -3.96 -8.09
N LYS A 363 22.59 -3.81 -8.47
CA LYS A 363 21.56 -3.14 -7.68
C LYS A 363 20.42 -4.09 -7.38
N VAL A 364 19.89 -4.01 -6.17
CA VAL A 364 18.63 -4.66 -5.80
C VAL A 364 17.51 -3.65 -5.97
N PHE A 365 16.54 -3.97 -6.80
CA PHE A 365 15.32 -3.19 -6.98
C PHE A 365 14.19 -3.80 -6.16
N THR A 366 13.40 -2.97 -5.48
CA THR A 366 12.16 -3.39 -4.82
C THR A 366 11.00 -2.54 -5.33
N VAL A 367 9.95 -3.20 -5.81
CA VAL A 367 8.80 -2.58 -6.49
C VAL A 367 7.54 -2.83 -5.68
N PHE A 368 6.84 -1.75 -5.33
CA PHE A 368 5.60 -1.76 -4.55
C PHE A 368 4.45 -1.29 -5.42
N GLY A 369 3.30 -1.95 -5.29
CA GLY A 369 2.05 -1.56 -5.94
C GLY A 369 0.88 -1.66 -4.97
N ASN A 370 -0.10 -0.78 -5.09
CA ASN A 370 -1.28 -0.78 -4.22
C ASN A 370 -2.62 -0.66 -4.97
N ASP A 371 -3.71 -0.69 -4.20
CA ASP A 371 -5.06 -0.64 -4.74
C ASP A 371 -5.50 0.78 -5.16
N GLN A 372 -4.63 1.78 -5.03
CA GLN A 372 -4.80 3.13 -5.60
C GLN A 372 -4.13 3.28 -6.97
N ALA A 373 -3.65 2.17 -7.54
CA ALA A 373 -2.92 2.16 -8.81
C ALA A 373 -1.65 3.01 -8.78
N LEU A 374 -0.99 3.08 -7.62
CA LEU A 374 0.33 3.66 -7.48
C LEU A 374 1.39 2.56 -7.51
N LEU A 375 2.37 2.72 -8.39
CA LEU A 375 3.58 1.90 -8.47
C LEU A 375 4.77 2.73 -8.00
N ARG A 376 5.59 2.20 -7.09
CA ARG A 376 6.81 2.86 -6.61
C ARG A 376 8.00 1.91 -6.63
N VAL A 377 9.13 2.41 -7.09
CA VAL A 377 10.37 1.64 -7.24
C VAL A 377 11.47 2.22 -6.39
N PHE A 378 12.12 1.35 -5.63
CA PHE A 378 13.30 1.65 -4.83
C PHE A 378 14.47 0.82 -5.32
N SER A 379 15.69 1.30 -5.10
CA SER A 379 16.92 0.56 -5.38
C SER A 379 17.95 0.73 -4.28
N ARG A 380 18.78 -0.29 -4.10
CA ARG A 380 19.98 -0.26 -3.25
C ARG A 380 21.14 -0.96 -3.95
N ALA A 381 22.37 -0.69 -3.54
CA ALA A 381 23.52 -1.46 -4.01
C ALA A 381 23.41 -2.94 -3.54
N ALA A 382 23.78 -3.87 -4.41
CA ALA A 382 23.69 -5.31 -4.16
C ALA A 382 24.76 -5.82 -3.19
N ASP A 383 25.93 -5.17 -3.13
CA ASP A 383 27.01 -5.48 -2.18
C ASP A 383 27.82 -4.22 -1.83
N GLU A 384 27.42 -3.52 -0.78
CA GLU A 384 28.39 -3.18 0.26
C GLU A 384 27.93 -3.99 1.48
N GLU A 385 28.75 -4.96 1.95
CA GLU A 385 28.79 -5.25 3.38
C GLU A 385 28.72 -3.89 4.05
N ALA A 386 27.67 -3.62 4.84
CA ALA A 386 27.49 -2.34 5.50
C ALA A 386 28.72 -2.07 6.39
N GLN A 387 29.78 -1.55 5.80
CA GLN A 387 30.71 -0.70 6.49
C GLN A 387 29.82 0.41 6.98
N PRO A 388 29.78 0.67 8.29
CA PRO A 388 29.01 1.80 8.79
C PRO A 388 29.57 3.02 8.06
N GLN A 389 28.85 3.48 7.02
CA GLN A 389 29.13 4.77 6.45
C GLN A 389 28.99 5.72 7.63
N PRO A 390 29.98 6.59 7.87
CA PRO A 390 29.88 7.54 8.95
C PRO A 390 28.58 8.28 8.73
N GLN A 391 27.62 8.08 9.65
CA GLN A 391 26.38 8.83 9.71
C GLN A 391 26.70 10.26 9.28
N PRO A 392 26.04 10.82 8.25
CA PRO A 392 26.14 12.26 8.03
C PRO A 392 25.84 12.85 9.40
N ALA A 393 26.82 13.56 9.97
CA ALA A 393 26.69 14.07 11.33
C ALA A 393 25.34 14.79 11.37
N ALA A 394 24.41 14.28 12.18
CA ALA A 394 23.06 14.83 12.29
C ALA A 394 23.23 16.35 12.35
N ASP A 395 22.69 17.05 11.35
CA ASP A 395 22.96 18.47 11.21
C ASP A 395 22.44 19.12 12.49
N PHE A 396 23.37 19.52 13.35
CA PHE A 396 23.04 19.83 14.73
C PHE A 396 22.28 21.15 14.69
N ASP A 397 20.95 21.08 14.82
CA ASP A 397 20.10 22.25 14.79
C ASP A 397 20.37 23.11 16.03
N TRP A 398 21.29 24.06 15.86
CA TRP A 398 21.68 25.01 16.89
C TRP A 398 20.50 25.87 17.38
N GLY A 399 19.44 26.02 16.57
CA GLY A 399 18.22 26.72 16.93
C GLY A 399 17.41 25.94 17.97
N VAL A 400 17.08 24.68 17.65
CA VAL A 400 16.34 23.79 18.55
C VAL A 400 17.13 23.53 19.84
N GLN A 401 18.43 23.25 19.71
CA GLN A 401 19.31 22.98 20.86
C GLN A 401 19.53 24.22 21.73
N GLY A 402 19.61 25.41 21.11
CA GLY A 402 19.67 26.68 21.82
C GLY A 402 18.39 26.95 22.62
N LEU A 403 17.22 26.63 22.06
CA LEU A 403 15.93 26.80 22.71
C LEU A 403 15.74 25.83 23.89
N ILE A 404 16.13 24.57 23.72
CA ILE A 404 16.15 23.56 24.79
C ILE A 404 17.07 24.03 25.94
N PHE A 405 18.26 24.54 25.62
CA PHE A 405 19.19 25.07 26.62
C PHE A 405 18.60 26.24 27.43
N ILE A 406 17.89 27.16 26.76
CA ILE A 406 17.19 28.27 27.43
C ILE A 406 16.11 27.74 28.37
N MET A 407 15.34 26.72 27.96
CA MET A 407 14.35 26.09 28.82
C MET A 407 14.97 25.45 30.07
N PHE A 408 16.11 24.77 29.95
CA PHE A 408 16.86 24.24 31.09
C PHE A 408 17.33 25.35 32.05
N LEU A 409 17.82 26.48 31.52
CA LEU A 409 18.19 27.65 32.34
C LEU A 409 16.99 28.24 33.07
N LEU A 410 15.81 28.29 32.43
CA LEU A 410 14.59 28.81 33.03
C LEU A 410 14.04 27.90 34.13
N ILE A 411 14.04 26.57 33.94
CA ILE A 411 13.63 25.63 34.99
C ILE A 411 14.64 25.63 36.13
N GLY A 412 15.94 25.61 35.83
CA GLY A 412 17.01 25.62 36.82
C GLY A 412 16.99 26.89 37.67
N SER A 413 16.87 28.06 37.04
CA SER A 413 16.76 29.34 37.73
C SER A 413 15.48 29.43 38.57
N SER A 414 14.34 28.95 38.04
CA SER A 414 13.08 28.87 38.78
C SER A 414 13.23 28.03 40.06
N THR A 415 13.86 26.86 39.95
CA THR A 415 14.09 25.95 41.08
C THR A 415 14.98 26.58 42.14
N ILE A 416 16.07 27.24 41.75
CA ILE A 416 16.99 27.93 42.66
C ILE A 416 16.31 29.12 43.36
N LEU A 417 15.54 29.94 42.62
CA LEU A 417 14.82 31.09 43.14
C LEU A 417 13.73 30.68 44.15
N PHE A 418 13.05 29.56 43.88
CA PHE A 418 12.07 28.97 44.77
C PHE A 418 12.68 28.45 46.08
N LEU A 419 13.81 27.73 45.99
CA LEU A 419 14.56 27.23 47.15
C LEU A 419 15.11 28.37 48.02
N ASN A 420 15.55 29.46 47.40
CA ASN A 420 16.01 30.68 48.06
C ASN A 420 14.86 31.55 48.61
N GLY A 421 13.61 31.11 48.43
CA GLY A 421 12.42 31.75 48.97
C GLY A 421 11.96 33.02 48.27
N LYS A 422 12.51 33.32 47.09
CA LYS A 422 12.12 34.46 46.24
C LYS A 422 10.93 34.09 45.36
N ILE A 423 9.76 33.94 45.99
CA ILE A 423 8.52 33.43 45.35
C ILE A 423 8.07 34.26 44.14
N GLU A 424 8.19 35.59 44.20
CA GLU A 424 7.79 36.46 43.09
C GLU A 424 8.62 36.20 41.82
N TRP A 425 9.93 36.00 41.98
CA TRP A 425 10.82 35.72 40.86
C TRP A 425 10.65 34.30 40.32
N PHE A 426 10.32 33.33 41.17
CA PHE A 426 9.95 31.97 40.75
C PHE A 426 8.75 31.98 39.80
N PHE A 427 7.69 32.73 40.11
CA PHE A 427 6.53 32.80 39.23
C PHE A 427 6.85 33.44 37.88
N ARG A 428 7.71 34.47 37.86
CA ARG A 428 8.13 35.13 36.62
C ARG A 428 8.96 34.23 35.71
N THR A 429 9.90 33.47 36.26
CA THR A 429 10.74 32.55 35.46
C THR A 429 9.97 31.29 35.05
N SER A 430 9.05 30.81 35.91
CA SER A 430 8.18 29.69 35.59
C SER A 430 7.15 30.05 34.54
N SER A 431 6.55 31.25 34.60
CA SER A 431 5.61 31.70 33.56
C SER A 431 6.28 31.83 32.20
N LEU A 432 7.55 32.27 32.16
CA LEU A 432 8.32 32.35 30.92
C LEU A 432 8.63 30.96 30.34
N PHE A 433 8.94 29.99 31.20
CA PHE A 433 9.12 28.59 30.81
C PHE A 433 7.82 28.00 30.23
N PHE A 434 6.69 28.17 30.93
CA PHE A 434 5.41 27.66 30.44
C PHE A 434 4.98 28.35 29.14
N LEU A 435 5.23 29.65 28.99
CA LEU A 435 4.97 30.37 27.73
C LEU A 435 5.74 29.74 26.55
N LEU A 436 7.05 29.49 26.72
CA LEU A 436 7.87 28.84 25.69
C LEU A 436 7.38 27.43 25.37
N LEU A 437 7.02 26.66 26.40
CA LEU A 437 6.47 25.31 26.24
C LEU A 437 5.14 25.34 25.46
N PHE A 438 4.23 26.25 25.80
CA PHE A 438 2.97 26.41 25.09
C PHE A 438 3.17 26.84 23.64
N LEU A 439 4.10 27.74 23.36
CA LEU A 439 4.41 28.17 21.99
C LEU A 439 4.96 27.04 21.12
N LEU A 440 5.75 26.12 21.70
CA LEU A 440 6.27 24.96 20.97
C LEU A 440 5.20 23.91 20.67
N ILE A 441 4.26 23.71 21.59
CA ILE A 441 3.22 22.68 21.45
C ILE A 441 1.99 23.22 20.68
N LEU A 442 1.86 24.54 20.54
CA LEU A 442 0.70 25.18 19.90
C LEU A 442 0.41 24.67 18.47
N PRO A 443 1.39 24.54 17.57
CA PRO A 443 1.14 24.09 16.20
C PRO A 443 0.58 22.66 16.16
N ASP A 444 1.19 21.75 16.90
CA ASP A 444 0.77 20.34 16.98
C ASP A 444 -0.60 20.20 17.65
N LEU A 445 -0.83 20.93 18.74
CA LEU A 445 -2.11 20.91 19.44
C LEU A 445 -3.22 21.47 18.55
N SER A 446 -2.94 22.52 17.77
CA SER A 446 -3.89 23.08 16.80
C SER A 446 -4.21 22.07 15.70
N SER A 447 -3.19 21.42 15.11
CA SER A 447 -3.37 20.43 14.06
C SER A 447 -4.19 19.22 14.55
N GLN A 448 -3.85 18.67 15.71
CA GLN A 448 -4.59 17.54 16.29
C GLN A 448 -6.02 17.91 16.69
N TRP A 449 -6.24 19.14 17.16
CA TRP A 449 -7.57 19.62 17.50
C TRP A 449 -8.44 19.79 16.25
N SER A 450 -7.89 20.33 15.15
CA SER A 450 -8.60 20.42 13.87
C SER A 450 -8.96 19.03 13.35
N LYS A 451 -8.00 18.10 13.33
CA LYS A 451 -8.25 16.72 12.89
C LYS A 451 -9.35 16.03 13.72
N ALA A 452 -9.30 16.16 15.04
CA ALA A 452 -10.30 15.57 15.93
C ALA A 452 -11.69 16.24 15.77
N PHE A 453 -11.73 17.54 15.48
CA PHE A 453 -12.97 18.25 15.20
C PHE A 453 -13.60 17.78 13.88
N ASP A 454 -12.81 17.62 12.83
CA ASP A 454 -13.26 17.17 11.51
C ASP A 454 -13.74 15.70 11.53
N GLU A 455 -13.06 14.83 12.27
CA GLU A 455 -13.50 13.44 12.49
C GLU A 455 -14.86 13.37 13.21
N GLN A 456 -15.12 14.32 14.11
CA GLN A 456 -16.34 14.34 14.92
C GLN A 456 -17.51 15.07 14.25
N PHE A 457 -17.22 15.98 13.32
CA PHE A 457 -18.19 16.76 12.56
C PHE A 457 -17.82 16.80 11.06
N PRO A 458 -17.94 15.66 10.35
CA PRO A 458 -17.64 15.62 8.93
C PRO A 458 -18.57 16.57 8.16
N ALA A 459 -17.99 17.53 7.45
CA ALA A 459 -18.73 18.35 6.49
C ALA A 459 -19.15 17.49 5.30
N ASP A 460 -20.31 17.79 4.71
CA ASP A 460 -20.73 17.13 3.47
C ASP A 460 -19.69 17.44 2.38
N ALA A 461 -19.00 16.40 1.88
CA ALA A 461 -18.05 16.55 0.79
C ALA A 461 -18.78 17.10 -0.44
N VAL A 462 -18.34 18.25 -0.93
CA VAL A 462 -18.90 18.83 -2.14
C VAL A 462 -18.21 18.13 -3.30
N ASN A 463 -18.92 17.39 -4.13
CA ASN A 463 -18.31 16.67 -5.25
C ASN A 463 -17.92 17.67 -6.37
N GLU A 464 -16.72 18.23 -6.30
CA GLU A 464 -16.16 19.12 -7.31
C GLU A 464 -15.57 18.28 -8.44
N GLN A 465 -16.32 18.14 -9.52
CA GLN A 465 -15.86 17.45 -10.73
C GLN A 465 -15.77 18.45 -11.87
N TRP A 466 -14.95 18.11 -12.86
CA TRP A 466 -14.90 18.82 -14.14
C TRP A 466 -16.30 19.04 -14.72
N ASN A 467 -16.57 20.25 -15.18
CA ASN A 467 -17.84 20.59 -15.84
C ASN A 467 -17.65 20.60 -17.36
N ASP A 468 -18.37 19.73 -18.07
CA ASP A 468 -18.33 19.60 -19.54
C ASP A 468 -18.71 20.88 -20.30
N GLN A 469 -19.23 21.90 -19.61
CA GLN A 469 -19.54 23.21 -20.18
C GLN A 469 -18.36 24.20 -20.15
N TRP A 470 -17.27 23.88 -19.43
CA TRP A 470 -16.07 24.70 -19.39
C TRP A 470 -15.25 24.58 -20.68
N PRO A 471 -14.49 25.63 -21.05
CA PRO A 471 -13.58 25.57 -22.19
C PRO A 471 -12.57 24.43 -22.05
N GLU A 472 -12.34 23.65 -23.13
CA GLU A 472 -11.32 22.59 -23.16
C GLU A 472 -9.91 23.10 -22.79
N ALA A 473 -9.63 24.39 -23.03
CA ALA A 473 -8.35 25.02 -22.66
C ALA A 473 -8.14 25.15 -21.14
N TRP A 474 -9.17 24.89 -20.32
CA TRP A 474 -9.09 24.87 -18.86
C TRP A 474 -8.85 23.46 -18.31
N MET A 475 -8.87 22.44 -19.16
CA MET A 475 -8.56 21.07 -18.78
C MET A 475 -7.11 20.99 -18.28
N ASP A 476 -6.88 20.27 -17.17
CA ASP A 476 -5.57 20.12 -16.52
C ASP A 476 -4.93 21.45 -16.05
N THR A 477 -5.77 22.46 -15.79
CA THR A 477 -5.35 23.75 -15.24
C THR A 477 -6.00 24.01 -13.89
N GLN A 478 -5.57 25.06 -13.22
CA GLN A 478 -6.18 25.50 -11.97
C GLN A 478 -7.44 26.32 -12.27
N ILE A 479 -8.51 26.02 -11.56
CA ILE A 479 -9.84 26.61 -11.73
C ILE A 479 -10.29 27.17 -10.39
N VAL A 480 -10.86 28.37 -10.41
CA VAL A 480 -11.45 29.01 -9.24
C VAL A 480 -12.93 29.26 -9.48
N ILE A 481 -13.76 28.80 -8.54
CA ILE A 481 -15.20 29.04 -8.49
C ILE A 481 -15.45 29.95 -7.30
N ILE A 482 -16.12 31.08 -7.49
CA ILE A 482 -16.50 32.01 -6.42
C ILE A 482 -18.02 32.13 -6.43
N GLU A 483 -18.67 31.73 -5.35
CA GLU A 483 -20.11 31.89 -5.19
C GLU A 483 -20.44 33.27 -4.60
N ILE A 484 -21.21 34.07 -5.32
CA ILE A 484 -21.67 35.40 -4.88
C ILE A 484 -23.18 35.48 -5.10
N ASP A 485 -23.95 35.78 -4.05
CA ASP A 485 -25.42 35.91 -4.09
C ASP A 485 -26.15 34.68 -4.72
N GLY A 486 -25.55 33.49 -4.61
CA GLY A 486 -26.05 32.23 -5.19
C GLY A 486 -25.76 32.05 -6.69
N GLU A 487 -24.93 32.91 -7.28
CA GLU A 487 -24.41 32.76 -8.63
C GLU A 487 -22.92 32.38 -8.60
N GLU A 488 -22.54 31.35 -9.36
CA GLU A 488 -21.15 30.92 -9.50
C GLU A 488 -20.40 31.75 -10.55
N GLN A 489 -19.28 32.33 -10.15
CA GLN A 489 -18.32 32.98 -11.05
C GLN A 489 -17.12 32.06 -11.21
N VAL A 490 -16.90 31.57 -12.42
CA VAL A 490 -15.86 30.56 -12.69
C VAL A 490 -14.80 31.14 -13.61
N ILE A 491 -13.54 30.93 -13.25
CA ILE A 491 -12.39 31.20 -14.10
C ILE A 491 -11.43 30.01 -14.06
N GLY A 492 -10.93 29.60 -15.22
CA GLY A 492 -9.96 28.52 -15.37
C GLY A 492 -8.88 28.87 -16.39
N GLY A 493 -7.98 27.93 -16.65
CA GLY A 493 -6.80 28.17 -17.48
C GLY A 493 -5.63 28.80 -16.69
N LEU A 494 -5.72 28.82 -15.36
CA LEU A 494 -4.67 29.38 -14.49
C LEU A 494 -3.59 28.33 -14.27
N THR A 495 -2.32 28.75 -14.26
CA THR A 495 -1.18 27.83 -14.12
C THR A 495 -0.05 28.50 -13.33
N GLY A 496 0.73 27.67 -12.63
CA GLY A 496 1.94 28.12 -11.94
C GLY A 496 1.71 28.72 -10.54
N HIS A 497 0.52 28.57 -9.97
CA HIS A 497 0.24 28.97 -8.58
C HIS A 497 0.52 27.81 -7.64
N GLU A 498 1.22 28.07 -6.54
CA GLU A 498 1.61 27.04 -5.57
C GLU A 498 0.66 27.01 -4.36
N THR A 499 -0.09 28.09 -4.13
CA THR A 499 -1.00 28.21 -2.97
C THR A 499 -2.41 28.67 -3.37
N VAL A 500 -3.40 28.29 -2.56
CA VAL A 500 -4.80 28.76 -2.71
C VAL A 500 -4.86 30.28 -2.76
N TYR A 501 -4.05 30.97 -1.97
CA TYR A 501 -3.96 32.43 -1.96
C TYR A 501 -3.50 33.00 -3.29
N SER A 502 -2.36 32.52 -3.81
CA SER A 502 -1.80 33.01 -5.08
C SER A 502 -2.75 32.79 -6.26
N LEU A 503 -3.41 31.63 -6.29
CA LEU A 503 -4.42 31.30 -7.29
C LEU A 503 -5.66 32.19 -7.19
N THR A 504 -6.17 32.38 -5.96
CA THR A 504 -7.38 33.20 -5.72
C THR A 504 -7.14 34.67 -6.03
N GLN A 505 -5.93 35.17 -5.77
CA GLN A 505 -5.54 36.53 -6.12
C GLN A 505 -5.58 36.74 -7.64
N ASP A 506 -4.95 35.86 -8.42
CA ASP A 506 -4.95 35.95 -9.88
C ASP A 506 -6.37 35.81 -10.47
N ALA A 507 -7.16 34.88 -9.92
CA ALA A 507 -8.58 34.73 -10.29
C ALA A 507 -9.38 36.03 -10.06
N CYS A 508 -9.22 36.67 -8.90
CA CYS A 508 -9.89 37.93 -8.59
C CYS A 508 -9.42 39.07 -9.50
N GLU A 509 -8.12 39.17 -9.79
CA GLU A 509 -7.57 40.17 -10.71
C GLU A 509 -8.15 40.03 -12.13
N GLN A 510 -8.28 38.80 -12.63
CA GLN A 510 -8.84 38.53 -13.95
C GLN A 510 -10.37 38.71 -14.02
N LEU A 511 -11.08 38.45 -12.93
CA LEU A 511 -12.51 38.72 -12.79
C LEU A 511 -12.82 40.21 -12.50
N GLY A 512 -11.80 41.00 -12.18
CA GLY A 512 -11.95 42.41 -11.78
C GLY A 512 -12.56 42.60 -10.39
N PHE A 513 -12.42 41.61 -9.51
CA PHE A 513 -12.89 41.63 -8.13
C PHE A 513 -11.85 42.21 -7.19
N GLU A 514 -12.30 42.99 -6.21
CA GLU A 514 -11.46 43.45 -5.11
C GLU A 514 -11.38 42.36 -4.03
N LEU A 515 -10.18 41.90 -3.71
CA LEU A 515 -9.93 40.90 -2.68
C LEU A 515 -9.51 41.59 -1.38
N GLY A 516 -10.36 41.55 -0.36
CA GLY A 516 -10.04 41.98 1.00
C GLY A 516 -9.32 40.87 1.75
N VAL A 517 -8.11 41.15 2.21
CA VAL A 517 -7.25 40.17 2.91
C VAL A 517 -6.79 40.77 4.23
N GLU A 518 -6.98 40.02 5.31
CA GLU A 518 -6.41 40.32 6.62
C GLU A 518 -5.27 39.35 6.93
N LEU A 519 -4.11 39.87 7.32
CA LEU A 519 -3.02 39.03 7.86
C LEU A 519 -3.28 38.78 9.35
N THR A 520 -3.49 37.51 9.69
CA THR A 520 -3.69 37.05 11.08
C THR A 520 -2.45 36.32 11.61
N GLU A 521 -2.43 35.98 12.90
CA GLU A 521 -1.33 35.18 13.50
C GLU A 521 -1.24 33.74 12.97
N ILE A 522 -2.27 33.27 12.26
CA ILE A 522 -2.35 31.92 11.69
C ILE A 522 -2.32 31.90 10.14
N GLY A 523 -2.03 33.04 9.50
CA GLY A 523 -1.92 33.18 8.04
C GLY A 523 -2.91 34.18 7.44
N TYR A 524 -3.03 34.20 6.12
CA TYR A 524 -3.95 35.08 5.41
C TYR A 524 -5.40 34.61 5.55
N TYR A 525 -6.27 35.56 5.88
CA TYR A 525 -7.71 35.39 5.98
C TYR A 525 -8.39 36.23 4.91
N ILE A 526 -9.29 35.62 4.14
CA ILE A 526 -10.04 36.34 3.10
C ILE A 526 -11.28 36.98 3.75
N GLU A 527 -11.24 38.29 3.89
CA GLU A 527 -12.25 39.09 4.58
C GLU A 527 -13.41 39.45 3.65
N SER A 528 -13.09 39.76 2.38
CA SER A 528 -14.11 40.03 1.36
C SER A 528 -13.66 39.63 -0.04
N ILE A 529 -14.61 39.24 -0.88
CA ILE A 529 -14.42 39.09 -2.32
C ILE A 529 -15.45 39.98 -3.01
N ASN A 530 -14.99 40.89 -3.88
CA ASN A 530 -15.82 41.82 -4.62
C ASN A 530 -16.71 42.73 -3.73
N GLY A 531 -16.19 43.16 -2.58
CA GLY A 531 -16.90 44.02 -1.63
C GLY A 531 -17.98 43.32 -0.78
N ILE A 532 -18.06 41.99 -0.84
CA ILE A 532 -18.94 41.18 0.02
C ILE A 532 -18.15 40.71 1.24
N GLU A 533 -18.43 41.37 2.36
CA GLU A 533 -17.98 41.00 3.70
C GLU A 533 -18.97 39.96 4.26
N ALA A 534 -18.64 38.67 4.15
CA ALA A 534 -19.38 37.58 4.80
C ALA A 534 -18.93 37.41 6.27
N ASN A 535 -19.52 36.50 7.07
CA ASN A 535 -18.96 36.16 8.40
C ASN A 535 -17.62 35.40 8.28
N GLY A 536 -17.25 35.05 7.05
CA GLY A 536 -15.99 34.47 6.62
C GLY A 536 -16.17 33.87 5.23
N TRP A 537 -15.06 33.68 4.53
CA TRP A 537 -15.04 32.92 3.28
C TRP A 537 -14.45 31.55 3.57
N GLU A 538 -15.17 30.50 3.18
CA GLU A 538 -14.67 29.13 3.22
C GLU A 538 -14.21 28.72 1.83
N TYR A 539 -13.10 27.99 1.77
CA TYR A 539 -12.61 27.42 0.53
C TYR A 539 -12.63 25.89 0.58
N PHE A 540 -12.78 25.31 -0.61
CA PHE A 540 -12.71 23.88 -0.85
C PHE A 540 -11.71 23.64 -1.97
N THR A 541 -10.88 22.61 -1.85
CA THR A 541 -9.94 22.19 -2.91
C THR A 541 -10.33 20.78 -3.33
N ASP A 542 -10.71 20.62 -4.59
CA ASP A 542 -11.17 19.36 -5.18
C ASP A 542 -12.26 18.67 -4.33
N GLY A 543 -13.16 19.49 -3.78
CA GLY A 543 -14.28 19.03 -2.97
C GLY A 543 -14.00 18.80 -1.49
N SER A 544 -12.74 18.90 -1.08
CA SER A 544 -12.32 18.80 0.32
C SER A 544 -12.25 20.18 0.98
N LYS A 545 -12.84 20.34 2.17
CA LYS A 545 -12.84 21.62 2.90
C LYS A 545 -11.41 22.02 3.29
N GLY A 546 -11.07 23.28 3.09
CA GLY A 546 -9.83 23.88 3.54
C GLY A 546 -9.73 23.96 5.06
N VAL A 547 -8.64 23.42 5.63
CA VAL A 547 -8.41 23.35 7.09
C VAL A 547 -7.21 24.16 7.56
N VAL A 548 -6.49 24.80 6.64
CA VAL A 548 -5.32 25.65 6.91
C VAL A 548 -5.51 27.01 6.25
N SER A 549 -4.64 27.98 6.54
CA SER A 549 -4.70 29.29 5.90
C SER A 549 -4.40 29.21 4.40
N VAL A 550 -4.96 30.11 3.61
CA VAL A 550 -4.87 30.08 2.14
C VAL A 550 -3.45 30.23 1.60
N ASP A 551 -2.57 30.88 2.36
CA ASP A 551 -1.15 31.05 2.03
C ASP A 551 -0.29 29.83 2.38
N SER A 552 -0.80 28.93 3.22
CA SER A 552 -0.15 27.66 3.57
C SER A 552 -0.76 26.47 2.85
N ALA A 553 -1.95 26.62 2.25
CA ALA A 553 -2.64 25.59 1.50
C ALA A 553 -2.00 25.41 0.12
N SER A 554 -1.20 24.34 -0.06
CA SER A 554 -0.59 23.99 -1.34
C SER A 554 -1.64 23.47 -2.34
N ILE A 555 -1.51 23.86 -3.60
CA ILE A 555 -2.40 23.41 -4.69
C ILE A 555 -1.60 22.70 -5.78
N GLN A 556 -2.23 21.71 -6.42
CA GLN A 556 -1.64 20.98 -7.54
C GLN A 556 -1.75 21.79 -8.85
N SER A 557 -1.02 21.36 -9.88
CA SER A 557 -1.02 22.00 -11.20
C SER A 557 -2.38 21.94 -11.92
N SER A 558 -3.24 20.99 -11.53
CA SER A 558 -4.65 20.91 -11.89
C SER A 558 -5.44 20.77 -10.58
N ALA A 559 -6.25 21.77 -10.25
CA ALA A 559 -7.03 21.80 -9.02
C ALA A 559 -8.24 22.73 -9.19
N ILE A 560 -9.36 22.38 -8.55
CA ILE A 560 -10.56 23.21 -8.48
C ILE A 560 -10.65 23.79 -7.06
N VAL A 561 -10.56 25.11 -6.95
CA VAL A 561 -10.77 25.84 -5.70
C VAL A 561 -12.13 26.51 -5.73
N ARG A 562 -13.04 26.12 -4.83
CA ARG A 562 -14.33 26.79 -4.65
C ARG A 562 -14.31 27.66 -3.40
N TRP A 563 -14.86 28.87 -3.53
CA TRP A 563 -15.08 29.83 -2.47
C TRP A 563 -16.58 30.02 -2.22
N THR A 564 -16.99 29.87 -0.96
CA THR A 564 -18.37 30.06 -0.52
C THR A 564 -18.43 31.04 0.65
N PRO A 565 -19.35 32.02 0.65
CA PRO A 565 -19.54 32.93 1.77
C PRO A 565 -20.28 32.23 2.92
N VAL A 566 -19.90 32.55 4.16
CA VAL A 566 -20.50 32.00 5.41
C VAL A 566 -21.38 33.02 6.15
#